data_AF-A0A7X0HPC9-F1
#
_entry.id   AF-A0A7X0HPC9-F1
#
_cell.length_a   1.000
_cell.length_b   1.000
_cell.length_c   1.000
_cell.angle_alpha   90.00
_cell.angle_beta   90.00
_cell.angle_gamma   90.00
#
_symmetry.space_group_name_H-M   'P 1'
#
loop_
_entity.id
_entity.type
_entity.pdbx_description
1 polymer ?
#
loop_
_entity_poly.entity_id
_entity_poly.type
_entity_poly.pdbx_seq_one_letter_code
_entity_poly.pdbx_strand_id
1 'polypeptide(L)' 'MTLPQTTPPAHGAAENAGPLLPLLTLSESHDLLRLLQVIAAEDDELAEEAHWFAQQLSSRIPPEPAG' A
#
# COMPACT_ATOMS: atom_id res chain seq x y z
N MET A 1 -26.43 -23.05 -7.33
CA MET A 1 -26.25 -22.12 -6.19
C MET A 1 -25.12 -21.20 -6.56
N THR A 2 -25.41 -19.95 -6.92
CA THR A 2 -24.42 -18.95 -7.33
C THR A 2 -24.14 -18.06 -6.12
N LEU A 3 -22.87 -17.96 -5.70
CA LEU A 3 -22.46 -17.08 -4.61
C LEU A 3 -22.65 -15.61 -5.04
N PRO A 4 -23.13 -14.70 -4.16
CA PRO A 4 -23.17 -13.29 -4.48
C PRO A 4 -21.73 -12.77 -4.61
N GLN A 5 -21.40 -12.26 -5.79
CA GLN A 5 -20.19 -11.48 -6.00
C GLN A 5 -20.30 -10.24 -5.11
N THR A 6 -19.42 -10.11 -4.12
CA THR A 6 -19.22 -8.85 -3.40
C THR A 6 -18.60 -7.86 -4.37
N THR A 7 -19.44 -7.02 -4.98
CA THR A 7 -18.99 -5.82 -5.68
C THR A 7 -18.13 -5.02 -4.70
N PRO A 8 -16.85 -4.70 -5.00
CA PRO A 8 -16.10 -3.76 -4.19
C PRO A 8 -16.93 -2.46 -4.12
N PRO A 9 -16.97 -1.76 -2.97
CA PRO A 9 -17.72 -0.52 -2.87
C PRO A 9 -17.30 0.38 -4.03
N ALA A 10 -18.30 0.80 -4.82
CA ALA A 10 -18.11 1.83 -5.81
C ALA A 10 -17.53 3.02 -5.05
N HIS A 11 -16.23 3.31 -5.25
CA HIS A 11 -15.59 4.55 -4.79
C HIS A 11 -16.17 5.69 -5.64
N GLY A 12 -17.45 5.95 -5.42
CA GLY A 12 -18.25 6.98 -6.05
C GLY A 12 -18.20 8.23 -5.19
N ALA A 13 -17.06 8.89 -5.21
CA ALA A 13 -16.94 10.33 -5.06
C ALA A 13 -15.53 10.67 -5.49
N ALA A 14 -15.38 11.45 -6.56
CA ALA A 14 -14.18 12.25 -6.73
C ALA A 14 -14.17 13.29 -5.60
N GLU A 15 -13.82 12.85 -4.40
CA GLU A 15 -13.50 13.71 -3.28
C GLU A 15 -12.33 14.56 -3.74
N ASN A 16 -12.60 15.87 -3.92
CA ASN A 16 -11.66 16.95 -4.18
C ASN A 16 -10.24 16.45 -4.48
N ALA A 17 -10.04 15.97 -5.71
CA ALA A 17 -8.73 15.48 -6.14
C ALA A 17 -7.83 16.70 -6.24
N GLY A 18 -7.26 17.09 -5.09
CA GLY A 18 -6.16 18.01 -5.01
C GLY A 18 -5.05 17.57 -5.97
N PRO A 19 -4.05 18.42 -6.20
CA PRO A 19 -2.95 18.04 -7.08
C PRO A 19 -2.44 16.64 -6.72
N LEU A 20 -2.25 15.80 -7.74
CA LEU A 20 -1.67 14.47 -7.54
C LEU A 20 -0.41 14.64 -6.70
N LEU A 21 -0.29 13.82 -5.66
CA LEU A 21 0.92 13.79 -4.86
C LEU A 21 2.10 13.52 -5.81
N PRO A 22 3.23 14.21 -5.63
CA PRO A 22 4.42 13.90 -6.41
C PRO A 22 4.76 12.42 -6.24
N LEU A 23 5.18 11.79 -7.34
CA LEU A 23 5.62 10.40 -7.32
C LEU A 23 6.79 10.27 -6.35
N LEU A 24 6.73 9.26 -5.47
CA LEU A 24 7.84 8.92 -4.60
C LEU A 24 9.07 8.59 -5.44
N THR A 25 10.22 9.09 -5.01
CA THR A 25 11.51 8.61 -5.49
C THR A 25 11.71 7.15 -5.08
N LEU A 26 12.68 6.48 -5.72
CA LEU A 26 13.02 5.10 -5.39
C LEU A 26 13.41 4.96 -3.90
N SER A 27 14.21 5.90 -3.38
CA SER A 27 14.61 5.92 -1.96
C SER A 27 13.42 6.07 -1.03
N GLU A 28 12.54 7.04 -1.29
CA GLU A 28 11.34 7.25 -0.47
C GLU A 28 10.40 6.03 -0.51
N SER A 29 10.34 5.35 -1.65
CA SER A 29 9.55 4.12 -1.80
C SER A 29 10.11 2.97 -0.94
N HIS A 30 11.43 2.86 -0.82
CA HIS A 30 12.07 1.90 0.08
C HIS A 30 11.87 2.25 1.55
N ASP A 31 11.98 3.53 1.90
CA ASP A 31 11.75 3.98 3.29
C ASP A 31 10.29 3.75 3.71
N LEU A 32 9.33 4.01 2.82
CA LEU A 32 7.93 3.68 3.05
C LEU A 32 7.71 2.17 3.21
N LEU A 33 8.35 1.35 2.38
CA LEU A 33 8.27 -0.11 2.52
C LEU A 33 8.78 -0.58 3.89
N ARG A 34 9.91 -0.04 4.36
CA ARG A 34 10.43 -0.34 5.70
C ARG A 34 9.45 0.07 6.80
N LEU A 35 8.85 1.24 6.69
CA LEU A 35 7.85 1.71 7.66
C LEU A 35 6.63 0.78 7.69
N LEU A 36 6.11 0.38 6.54
CA LEU A 36 4.98 -0.55 6.46
C LEU A 36 5.32 -1.92 7.07
N GLN A 37 6.55 -2.40 6.89
CA GLN A 37 7.01 -3.64 7.52
C GLN A 37 7.13 -3.53 9.04
N VAL A 38 7.52 -2.36 9.56
CA VAL A 38 7.54 -2.10 11.02
C VAL A 38 6.12 -2.14 11.59
N ILE A 39 5.18 -1.43 10.95
CA ILE A 39 3.77 -1.40 11.39
C ILE A 39 3.15 -2.80 11.29
N ALA A 40 3.42 -3.54 10.21
CA ALA A 40 2.94 -4.90 10.00
C ALA A 40 3.48 -5.91 11.04
N ALA A 41 4.55 -5.58 11.75
CA ALA A 41 5.11 -6.40 12.81
C ALA A 41 4.51 -6.10 14.19
N GLU A 42 3.68 -5.06 14.32
CA GLU A 42 2.96 -4.75 15.55
C GLU A 42 1.71 -5.62 15.69
N ASP A 43 1.26 -5.88 16.93
CA ASP A 43 -0.02 -6.57 17.22
C ASP A 43 -1.15 -5.55 17.29
N ASP A 44 -1.33 -4.83 16.18
CA ASP A 44 -2.27 -3.72 16.03
C ASP A 44 -3.28 -3.97 14.90
N GLU A 45 -4.42 -3.26 14.93
CA GLU A 45 -5.47 -3.36 13.91
C GLU A 45 -4.99 -3.00 12.50
N LEU A 46 -3.95 -2.17 12.38
CA LEU A 46 -3.36 -1.79 11.10
C LEU A 46 -2.35 -2.81 10.56
N ALA A 47 -1.96 -3.84 11.32
CA ALA A 47 -0.88 -4.73 10.94
C ALA A 47 -1.19 -5.54 9.68
N GLU A 48 -2.42 -6.05 9.54
CA GLU A 48 -2.85 -6.81 8.35
C GLU A 48 -2.88 -5.91 7.10
N GLU A 49 -3.39 -4.69 7.23
CA GLU A 49 -3.46 -3.72 6.14
C GLU A 49 -2.05 -3.27 5.72
N ALA A 50 -1.19 -2.96 6.68
CA ALA A 50 0.21 -2.59 6.45
C ALA A 50 0.98 -3.74 5.76
N HIS A 51 0.73 -4.99 6.17
CA HIS A 51 1.32 -6.17 5.54
C HIS A 51 0.89 -6.30 4.08
N TRP A 52 -0.39 -6.12 3.79
CA TRP A 52 -0.92 -6.13 2.43
C TRP A 52 -0.28 -5.03 1.56
N PHE A 53 -0.20 -3.79 2.07
CA PHE A 53 0.44 -2.70 1.36
C PHE A 53 1.93 -2.96 1.12
N ALA A 54 2.66 -3.50 2.10
CA ALA A 54 4.07 -3.83 1.96
C ALA A 54 4.30 -4.86 0.84
N GLN A 55 3.46 -5.91 0.76
CA GLN A 55 3.52 -6.89 -0.34
C GLN A 55 3.30 -6.22 -1.69
N GLN A 56 2.24 -5.42 -1.80
CA GLN A 56 1.87 -4.73 -3.04
C GLN A 56 2.97 -3.76 -3.49
N LEU A 57 3.55 -3.02 -2.56
CA LEU A 57 4.63 -2.08 -2.83
C LEU A 57 5.93 -2.80 -3.23
N SER A 58 6.33 -3.85 -2.49
CA SER A 58 7.54 -4.63 -2.78
C SER A 58 7.54 -5.28 -4.17
N SER A 59 6.36 -5.63 -4.70
CA SER A 59 6.22 -6.18 -6.05
C SER A 59 6.48 -5.17 -7.18
N ARG A 60 6.52 -3.87 -6.86
CA ARG A 60 6.60 -2.77 -7.84
C ARG A 60 7.89 -1.97 -7.76
N ILE A 61 8.63 -2.07 -6.64
CA ILE A 61 9.88 -1.35 -6.45
C ILE A 61 11.05 -2.27 -6.83
N PRO A 62 12.00 -1.80 -7.66
CA PRO A 62 13.27 -2.49 -7.85
C PRO A 62 13.98 -2.78 -6.51
N PRO A 63 14.74 -3.87 -6.36
CA PRO A 63 15.48 -4.12 -5.12
C PRO A 63 16.51 -3.01 -4.86
N GLU A 64 16.80 -2.74 -3.58
CA GLU A 64 17.87 -1.81 -3.22
C GLU A 64 19.22 -2.31 -3.76
N PRO A 65 20.08 -1.41 -4.28
CA PRO A 65 21.43 -1.79 -4.63
C PRO A 65 22.15 -2.26 -3.36
N ALA A 66 22.79 -3.43 -3.43
CA ALA A 66 23.70 -3.88 -2.38
C ALA A 66 24.91 -2.92 -2.37
N GLY A 67 24.87 -1.94 -1.46
CA GLY A 67 25.96 -1.01 -1.18
C GLY A 67 27.04 -1.63 -0.31
#